data_AF-A0A1F8M8Y9-F1
#
_entry.id   AF-A0A1F8M8Y9-F1
#
_cell.length_a   1.000
_cell.length_b   1.000
_cell.length_c   1.000
_cell.angle_alpha   90.00
_cell.angle_beta   90.00
_cell.angle_gamma   90.00
#
_symmetry.space_group_name_H-M   'P 1'
#
loop_
_entity.id
_entity.type
_entity.pdbx_description
1 polymer ?
#
loop_
_entity_poly.entity_id
_entity_poly.type
_entity_poly.pdbx_seq_one_letter_code
_entity_poly.pdbx_strand_id
1 'polypeptide(L)' 'MDSGLIRKREKAKRYAEQRERIHVKSLTVTFDGDNNPHSVLFSNNAWQCDCDFFKTRQTCSHTMALEMIMQGCSWAE' A
#
# COMPACT_ATOMS: atom_id res chain seq x y z
N MET A 1 17.39 -26.36 13.74
CA MET A 1 17.29 -24.99 13.19
C MET A 1 17.13 -25.10 11.68
N ASP A 2 16.03 -24.58 11.13
CA ASP A 2 15.80 -24.58 9.68
C ASP A 2 16.62 -23.46 9.03
N SER A 3 17.83 -23.79 8.58
CA SER A 3 18.76 -22.84 7.95
C SER A 3 18.18 -22.19 6.69
N GLY A 4 17.20 -22.83 6.05
CA GLY A 4 16.47 -22.28 4.91
C GLY A 4 15.56 -21.12 5.29
N LEU A 5 14.80 -21.23 6.38
CA LEU A 5 13.94 -20.15 6.90
C LEU A 5 14.75 -18.93 7.35
N ILE A 6 15.92 -19.15 7.97
CA ILE A 6 16.81 -18.05 8.40
C ILE A 6 17.26 -17.22 7.19
N ARG A 7 17.77 -17.88 6.14
CA ARG A 7 18.18 -17.21 4.89
C ARG A 7 17.02 -16.48 4.20
N LYS A 8 15.82 -17.06 4.21
CA LYS A 8 14.61 -16.40 3.65
C LYS A 8 14.25 -15.13 4.43
N ARG A 9 14.37 -15.13 5.76
CA ARG A 9 14.10 -13.96 6.60
C ARG A 9 15.10 -12.83 6.33
N GLU A 10 16.38 -13.14 6.18
CA GLU A 10 17.42 -12.16 5.80
C GLU A 10 17.14 -11.55 4.42
N LYS A 11 16.76 -12.40 3.46
CA LYS A 11 16.39 -11.96 2.10
C LYS A 11 15.14 -11.07 2.11
N ALA A 12 14.14 -11.40 2.93
CA ALA A 12 12.93 -10.59 3.08
C ALA A 12 13.24 -9.19 3.63
N LYS A 13 14.10 -9.07 4.65
CA LYS A 13 14.56 -7.76 5.17
C LYS A 13 15.22 -6.92 4.08
N ARG A 14 16.14 -7.52 3.32
CA ARG A 14 16.81 -6.84 2.20
C ARG A 14 15.80 -6.35 1.15
N TYR A 15 14.77 -7.12 0.85
CA TYR A 15 13.74 -6.73 -0.12
C TYR A 15 12.82 -5.63 0.39
N ALA A 16 12.57 -5.56 1.70
CA ALA A 16 11.81 -4.46 2.29
C ALA A 16 12.56 -3.11 2.21
N GLU A 17 13.90 -3.14 2.21
CA GLU A 17 14.74 -1.95 2.03
C GLU A 17 14.92 -1.55 0.56
N GLN A 18 14.91 -2.52 -0.36
CA GLN A 18 15.03 -2.32 -1.82
C GLN A 18 13.67 -2.02 -2.47
N ARG A 19 13.02 -0.94 -2.03
CA ARG A 19 11.66 -0.57 -2.44
C ARG A 19 11.50 -0.36 -3.95
N GLU A 20 12.56 0.04 -4.65
CA GLU A 20 12.60 0.21 -6.11
C GLU A 20 12.28 -1.08 -6.89
N ARG A 21 12.40 -2.24 -6.22
CA ARG A 21 12.07 -3.55 -6.78
C ARG A 21 10.60 -3.93 -6.63
N ILE A 22 9.83 -3.11 -5.91
CA ILE A 22 8.44 -3.37 -5.59
C ILE A 22 7.57 -2.59 -6.58
N HIS A 23 6.75 -3.32 -7.33
CA HIS A 23 5.81 -2.80 -8.31
C HIS A 23 4.38 -3.13 -7.85
N VAL A 24 3.63 -2.13 -7.41
CA VAL A 24 2.25 -2.30 -6.96
C VAL A 24 1.32 -2.18 -8.17
N LYS A 25 0.67 -3.29 -8.52
CA LYS A 25 -0.30 -3.38 -9.63
C LYS A 25 -1.72 -3.06 -9.19
N SER A 26 -2.09 -3.58 -8.02
CA SER A 26 -3.36 -3.33 -7.38
C SER A 26 -3.21 -3.45 -5.87
N LEU A 27 -4.00 -2.69 -5.12
CA LEU A 27 -3.98 -2.69 -3.67
C LEU A 27 -5.41 -2.52 -3.16
N THR A 28 -5.84 -3.39 -2.24
CA THR A 28 -7.12 -3.26 -1.54
C THR A 28 -6.87 -3.26 -0.05
N VAL A 29 -7.30 -2.21 0.64
CA VAL A 29 -7.07 -2.02 2.07
C VAL A 29 -8.36 -1.55 2.73
N THR A 30 -8.65 -2.10 3.90
CA THR A 30 -9.63 -1.53 4.82
C THR A 30 -8.88 -0.71 5.86
N PHE A 31 -9.19 0.58 5.96
CA PHE A 31 -8.75 1.45 7.04
C PHE A 31 -9.79 1.42 8.15
N ASP A 32 -9.39 1.05 9.36
CA ASP A 32 -10.19 1.29 10.56
C ASP A 32 -10.12 2.79 10.89
N GLY A 33 -11.04 3.56 10.32
CA GLY A 33 -11.16 4.99 10.59
C GLY A 33 -11.77 5.27 11.96
N ASP A 34 -11.62 6.50 12.44
CA ASP A 34 -12.08 6.90 13.78
C ASP A 34 -13.60 6.69 14.00
N ASN A 35 -14.39 6.82 12.92
CA ASN A 35 -15.85 6.69 12.98
C ASN A 35 -16.35 5.41 12.33
N ASN A 36 -15.78 5.02 11.18
CA ASN A 36 -16.21 3.88 10.38
C ASN A 36 -15.01 3.32 9.60
N PRO A 37 -15.04 2.02 9.25
CA PRO A 37 -14.07 1.45 8.32
C PRO A 37 -14.25 2.03 6.92
N HIS A 38 -13.13 2.24 6.22
CA HIS A 38 -13.07 2.77 4.87
C HIS A 38 -12.34 1.82 3.93
N SER A 39 -12.96 1.52 2.80
CA SER A 39 -12.33 0.70 1.75
C SER A 39 -11.53 1.59 0.80
N VAL A 40 -10.26 1.26 0.61
CA VAL A 40 -9.35 1.92 -0.32
C VAL A 40 -8.89 0.93 -1.37
N LEU A 41 -8.98 1.33 -2.64
CA LEU A 41 -8.55 0.56 -3.80
C LEU A 41 -7.57 1.38 -4.63
N PHE A 42 -6.49 0.74 -5.06
CA PHE A 42 -5.68 1.18 -6.19
C PHE A 42 -5.82 0.14 -7.29
N SER A 43 -6.28 0.55 -8.46
CA SER A 43 -6.36 -0.32 -9.65
C SER A 43 -6.41 0.54 -10.91
N ASN A 44 -5.92 0.03 -12.04
CA ASN A 44 -5.89 0.75 -13.32
C ASN A 44 -5.29 2.16 -13.18
N ASN A 45 -4.21 2.26 -12.39
CA ASN A 45 -3.52 3.50 -12.10
C ASN A 45 -4.38 4.62 -11.46
N ALA A 46 -5.49 4.24 -10.81
CA ALA A 46 -6.42 5.14 -10.15
C ALA A 46 -6.69 4.73 -8.70
N TRP A 47 -6.70 5.73 -7.82
CA TRP A 47 -7.14 5.58 -6.44
C TRP A 47 -8.67 5.66 -6.34
N GLN A 48 -9.23 4.89 -5.42
CA GLN A 48 -10.63 4.99 -5.00
C GLN A 48 -10.67 4.84 -3.48
N CYS A 49 -11.45 5.68 -2.83
CA CYS A 49 -11.78 5.54 -1.42
C CYS A 49 -13.26 5.87 -1.23
N ASP A 50 -13.94 5.10 -0.38
CA ASP A 50 -15.37 5.27 -0.11
C ASP A 50 -15.70 6.45 0.83
N CYS A 51 -14.68 7.11 1.39
CA CYS A 51 -14.88 8.24 2.28
C CYS A 51 -15.38 9.49 1.53
N ASP A 52 -16.20 10.30 2.19
CA ASP A 52 -16.86 11.45 1.54
C ASP A 52 -15.88 12.53 1.08
N PHE A 53 -14.76 12.68 1.78
CA PHE A 53 -13.71 13.60 1.38
C PHE A 53 -13.10 13.20 0.02
N PHE A 54 -12.85 11.91 -0.20
CA PHE A 54 -12.31 11.41 -1.46
C PHE A 54 -13.30 11.64 -2.62
N LYS A 55 -14.60 11.40 -2.40
CA LYS A 55 -15.63 11.62 -3.43
C LYS A 55 -15.63 13.05 -3.97
N THR A 56 -15.28 14.03 -3.13
CA THR A 56 -15.27 15.45 -3.51
C THR A 56 -13.94 15.95 -4.05
N ARG A 57 -12.81 15.39 -3.60
CA ARG A 57 -11.46 15.90 -3.91
C ARG A 57 -10.59 14.96 -4.72
N GLN A 58 -11.01 13.71 -4.93
CA GLN A 58 -10.20 12.62 -5.51
C GLN A 58 -8.88 12.38 -4.77
N THR A 59 -8.86 12.71 -3.47
CA THR A 59 -7.76 12.46 -2.53
C THR A 59 -8.32 12.48 -1.12
N CYS A 60 -7.70 11.75 -0.18
CA CYS A 60 -8.05 11.77 1.24
C CYS A 60 -6.87 11.31 2.10
N SER A 61 -7.00 11.44 3.43
CA SER A 61 -5.98 10.97 4.38
C SER A 61 -5.62 9.49 4.19
N HIS A 62 -6.56 8.63 3.80
CA HIS A 62 -6.29 7.20 3.58
C HIS A 62 -5.39 6.95 2.36
N THR A 63 -5.69 7.58 1.21
CA THR A 63 -4.84 7.43 0.02
C THR A 63 -3.48 8.08 0.24
N MET A 64 -3.44 9.25 0.90
CA MET A 64 -2.20 9.90 1.28
C MET A 64 -1.33 9.03 2.21
N ALA A 65 -1.94 8.35 3.19
CA ALA A 65 -1.22 7.44 4.08
C ALA A 65 -0.61 6.26 3.31
N LEU A 66 -1.34 5.66 2.38
CA LEU A 66 -0.83 4.57 1.54
C LEU A 66 0.30 5.03 0.62
N GLU A 67 0.20 6.23 0.04
CA GLU A 67 1.27 6.84 -0.75
C GLU A 67 2.55 7.04 0.07
N MET A 68 2.42 7.50 1.33
CA MET A 68 3.56 7.65 2.24
C MET A 68 4.17 6.29 2.64
N ILE A 69 3.34 5.29 2.95
CA ILE A 69 3.81 3.94 3.33
C ILE A 69 4.58 3.28 2.18
N MET A 70 4.09 3.45 0.95
CA MET A 70 4.67 2.87 -0.26
C MET A 70 5.68 3.80 -0.93
N GLN A 71 6.12 4.86 -0.26
CA GLN A 71 7.12 5.77 -0.79
C GLN A 71 8.41 5.00 -1.17
N GLY A 72 8.83 5.14 -2.43
CA GLY A 72 9.98 4.43 -3.00
C GLY A 72 9.63 3.12 -3.71
N CYS A 73 8.39 2.64 -3.59
CA CYS A 73 7.82 1.65 -4.49
C CYS A 73 7.35 2.34 -5.78
N SER A 74 7.22 1.57 -6.86
CA SER A 74 6.56 2.06 -8.08
C SER A 74 5.13 1.56 -8.15
N TRP A 75 4.24 2.45 -8.59
CA TRP A 75 2.86 2.14 -8.95
C TRP A 75 2.89 1.81 -10.43
N ALA A 76 2.64 0.54 -10.77
CA ALA A 76 2.86 0.06 -12.12
C ALA A 76 1.54 0.03 -12.91
N GLU A 77 1.63 0.41 -14.19
CA GLU A 77 0.63 0.12 -15.24
C GLU A 77 0.62 -1.37 -15.56
#